data_AF-A0A392MCQ6-F1
#
_entry.id   AF-A0A392MCQ6-F1
#
_cell.length_a   1.000
_cell.length_b   1.000
_cell.length_c   1.000
_cell.angle_alpha   90.00
_cell.angle_beta   90.00
_cell.angle_gamma   90.00
#
_symmetry.space_group_name_H-M   'P 1'
#
loop_
_entity.id
_entity.type
_entity.pdbx_description
1 polymer ?
#
loop_
_entity_poly.entity_id
_entity_poly.type
_entity_poly.pdbx_seq_one_letter_code
_entity_poly.pdbx_strand_id
1 'polypeptide(L)'
;ELLAIQQQGPRAIGFFGTRNMGFMHQELIEILSYAMVITKNHIYTSGASGTNAAVIRGALRAEKPELLTVILPQSLSKQPPESQELLSKVKFMFELLKFLYDVFKF
;
A
#
# COMPACT_ATOMS: atom_id res chain seq x y z
N GLU A 1 10.08 -12.37 19.69
CA GLU A 1 9.45 -13.12 18.57
C GLU A 1 7.99 -13.52 18.83
N LEU A 2 7.67 -14.58 19.59
CA LEU A 2 6.28 -15.11 19.65
C LEU A 2 5.23 -14.13 20.24
N LEU A 3 5.65 -13.28 21.20
CA LEU A 3 4.77 -12.29 21.84
C LEU A 3 4.27 -11.19 20.87
N ALA A 4 5.02 -10.90 19.79
CA ALA A 4 4.59 -9.93 18.77
C ALA A 4 3.46 -10.48 17.88
N ILE A 5 3.38 -11.80 17.74
CA ILE A 5 2.32 -12.49 16.97
C ILE A 5 1.03 -12.59 17.79
N GLN A 6 1.14 -12.62 19.13
CA GLN A 6 0.00 -12.75 20.05
C GLN A 6 -0.74 -11.43 20.35
N GLN A 7 -0.29 -10.29 19.80
CA GLN A 7 -1.03 -9.03 19.95
C GLN A 7 -2.36 -9.09 19.19
N GLN A 8 -3.44 -9.28 19.94
CA GLN A 8 -4.81 -9.17 19.45
C GLN A 8 -5.18 -7.69 19.31
N GLY A 9 -4.78 -7.07 18.20
CA GLY A 9 -5.11 -5.68 17.92
C GLY A 9 -4.83 -5.29 16.46
N PRO A 10 -5.23 -4.08 16.05
CA PRO A 10 -4.82 -3.47 14.79
C PRO A 10 -3.31 -3.59 14.55
N ARG A 11 -2.91 -4.09 13.38
CA ARG A 11 -1.50 -4.23 13.00
C ARG A 11 -1.14 -3.30 11.85
N ALA A 12 0.14 -2.92 11.81
CA ALA A 12 0.79 -2.33 10.64
C ALA A 12 1.32 -3.45 9.75
N ILE A 13 0.92 -3.49 8.48
CA ILE A 13 1.18 -4.60 7.57
C ILE A 13 1.78 -4.10 6.27
N GLY A 14 2.97 -4.59 5.93
CA GLY A 14 3.61 -4.37 4.63
C GLY A 14 3.14 -5.41 3.61
N PHE A 15 2.63 -4.95 2.47
CA PHE A 15 2.26 -5.80 1.34
C PHE A 15 3.21 -5.57 0.15
N PHE A 16 3.88 -6.63 -0.28
CA PHE A 16 4.83 -6.59 -1.39
C PHE A 16 4.75 -7.88 -2.22
N GLY A 17 5.05 -7.79 -3.51
CA GLY A 17 5.05 -8.96 -4.38
C GLY A 17 5.46 -8.65 -5.81
N THR A 18 5.12 -9.56 -6.71
CA THR A 18 5.46 -9.47 -8.13
C THR A 18 4.68 -8.36 -8.84
N ARG A 19 5.34 -7.72 -9.82
CA ARG A 19 4.71 -6.80 -10.79
C ARG A 19 3.95 -7.55 -11.88
N ASN A 20 4.32 -8.80 -12.13
CA ASN A 20 3.71 -9.65 -13.14
C ASN A 20 2.87 -10.73 -12.45
N MET A 21 1.59 -10.42 -12.24
CA MET A 21 0.63 -11.29 -11.56
C MET A 21 -0.59 -11.51 -12.44
N GLY A 22 -1.03 -12.76 -12.58
CA GLY A 22 -2.30 -13.09 -13.25
C GLY A 22 -3.51 -12.44 -12.57
N PHE A 23 -4.53 -12.11 -13.37
CA PHE A 23 -5.70 -11.35 -12.94
C PHE A 23 -6.42 -11.93 -11.71
N MET A 24 -6.69 -13.23 -11.69
CA MET A 24 -7.35 -13.91 -10.56
C MET A 24 -6.61 -13.72 -9.24
N HIS A 25 -5.27 -13.74 -9.24
CA HIS A 25 -4.49 -13.51 -8.02
C HIS A 25 -4.57 -12.05 -7.58
N GLN A 26 -4.70 -11.10 -8.51
CA GLN A 26 -4.91 -9.70 -8.16
C GLN A 26 -6.27 -9.51 -7.47
N GLU A 27 -7.33 -10.14 -7.96
CA GLU A 27 -8.66 -10.08 -7.33
C GLU A 27 -8.65 -10.65 -5.90
N LEU A 28 -7.96 -11.76 -5.68
CA LEU A 28 -7.80 -12.34 -4.33
C LEU A 28 -7.06 -11.38 -3.40
N ILE A 29 -6.00 -10.72 -3.89
CA ILE A 29 -5.27 -9.73 -3.10
C ILE A 29 -6.13 -8.50 -2.83
N GLU A 30 -6.95 -8.03 -3.78
CA GLU A 30 -7.90 -6.95 -3.54
C GLU A 30 -8.86 -7.27 -2.40
N ILE A 31 -9.45 -8.47 -2.41
CA ILE A 31 -10.36 -8.93 -1.35
C ILE A 31 -9.62 -9.02 -0.01
N LEU A 32 -8.40 -9.57 0.00
CA LEU A 32 -7.58 -9.67 1.21
C LEU A 32 -7.26 -8.28 1.77
N SER A 33 -6.75 -7.37 0.94
CA SER A 33 -6.41 -6.00 1.38
C SER A 33 -7.63 -5.24 1.89
N TYR A 34 -8.78 -5.37 1.23
CA TYR A 34 -10.05 -4.84 1.74
C TYR A 34 -10.37 -5.37 3.15
N ALA A 35 -10.30 -6.70 3.35
CA ALA A 35 -10.60 -7.33 4.63
C ALA A 35 -9.64 -6.86 5.73
N MET A 36 -8.35 -6.71 5.43
CA MET A 36 -7.36 -6.21 6.39
C MET A 36 -7.68 -4.78 6.84
N VAL A 37 -8.09 -3.89 5.94
CA VAL A 37 -8.47 -2.50 6.29
C VAL A 37 -9.78 -2.45 7.08
N ILE A 38 -10.80 -3.24 6.69
CA ILE A 38 -12.08 -3.31 7.42
C ILE A 38 -11.86 -3.78 8.86
N THR A 39 -10.95 -4.74 9.06
CA THR A 39 -10.52 -5.24 10.39
C THR A 39 -9.54 -4.31 11.11
N LYS A 40 -9.43 -3.04 10.65
CA LYS A 40 -8.68 -1.93 11.26
C LYS A 40 -7.16 -2.05 11.16
N ASN A 41 -6.62 -2.91 10.32
CA ASN A 41 -5.17 -2.93 10.09
C ASN A 41 -4.74 -1.78 9.17
N HIS A 42 -3.56 -1.24 9.42
CA HIS A 42 -2.93 -0.24 8.56
C HIS A 42 -2.07 -0.95 7.51
N ILE A 43 -2.33 -0.67 6.24
CA ILE A 43 -1.57 -1.24 5.12
C ILE A 43 -0.52 -0.26 4.62
N TYR A 44 0.69 -0.77 4.48
CA TYR A 44 1.81 -0.11 3.81
C TYR A 44 2.15 -0.88 2.54
N THR A 45 2.35 -0.17 1.43
CA THR A 45 2.70 -0.77 0.14
C THR A 45 3.47 0.24 -0.70
N SER A 46 4.09 -0.24 -1.78
CA SER A 46 4.65 0.63 -2.82
C SER A 46 3.62 0.97 -3.91
N GLY A 47 3.92 1.92 -4.78
CA GLY A 47 3.07 2.26 -5.93
C GLY A 47 3.30 1.41 -7.19
N ALA A 48 3.93 0.24 -7.08
CA ALA A 48 4.20 -0.63 -8.23
C ALA A 48 2.94 -1.28 -8.83
N SER A 49 3.04 -1.78 -10.06
CA SER A 49 1.99 -2.57 -10.71
C SER A 49 1.83 -3.98 -10.10
N GLY A 50 0.84 -4.74 -10.57
CA GLY A 50 0.60 -6.11 -10.13
C GLY A 50 0.10 -6.19 -8.69
N THR A 51 0.85 -6.87 -7.82
CA THR A 51 0.50 -7.07 -6.40
C THR A 51 0.15 -5.75 -5.72
N ASN A 52 1.00 -4.75 -5.87
CA ASN A 52 0.88 -3.49 -5.14
C ASN A 52 -0.32 -2.66 -5.59
N ALA A 53 -0.59 -2.62 -6.90
CA ALA A 53 -1.79 -2.00 -7.44
C ALA A 53 -3.08 -2.69 -6.96
N ALA A 54 -3.08 -4.03 -6.90
CA ALA A 54 -4.21 -4.79 -6.33
C ALA A 54 -4.43 -4.46 -4.84
N VAL A 55 -3.35 -4.34 -4.05
CA VAL A 55 -3.44 -3.93 -2.65
C VAL A 55 -4.08 -2.56 -2.51
N ILE A 56 -3.63 -1.59 -3.32
CA ILE A 56 -4.15 -0.22 -3.30
C ILE A 56 -5.64 -0.22 -3.67
N ARG A 57 -6.05 -0.92 -4.74
CA ARG A 57 -7.46 -1.03 -5.14
C ARG A 57 -8.32 -1.62 -4.03
N GLY A 58 -7.89 -2.73 -3.43
CA GLY A 58 -8.59 -3.38 -2.33
C GLY A 58 -8.73 -2.48 -1.09
N ALA A 59 -7.64 -1.82 -0.70
CA ALA A 59 -7.63 -0.91 0.44
C ALA A 59 -8.51 0.34 0.23
N LEU A 60 -8.48 0.94 -0.96
CA LEU A 60 -9.31 2.11 -1.29
C LEU A 60 -10.82 1.79 -1.24
N ARG A 61 -11.22 0.57 -1.62
CA ARG A 61 -12.61 0.10 -1.53
C ARG A 61 -13.16 0.06 -0.10
N ALA A 62 -12.29 0.07 0.92
CA ALA A 62 -12.72 0.06 2.31
C ALA A 62 -13.11 1.46 2.84
N GLU A 63 -12.92 2.51 2.05
CA GLU A 63 -13.30 3.91 2.38
C GLU A 63 -12.70 4.43 3.70
N LYS A 64 -11.56 3.88 4.12
CA LYS A 64 -10.76 4.31 5.28
C LYS A 64 -9.38 4.79 4.84
N PRO A 65 -9.29 5.96 4.18
CA PRO A 65 -8.06 6.41 3.53
C PRO A 65 -6.87 6.53 4.50
N GLU A 66 -7.11 6.77 5.79
CA GLU A 66 -6.11 6.85 6.86
C GLU A 66 -5.39 5.53 7.16
N LEU A 67 -5.95 4.39 6.76
CA LEU A 67 -5.37 3.07 6.98
C LEU A 67 -4.55 2.56 5.78
N LEU A 68 -4.35 3.38 4.75
CA LEU A 68 -3.49 3.07 3.61
C LEU A 68 -2.38 4.10 3.51
N THR A 69 -1.13 3.65 3.46
CA THR A 69 0.02 4.49 3.13
C THR A 69 0.80 3.89 1.97
N VAL A 70 1.01 4.70 0.94
CA VAL A 70 1.79 4.31 -0.23
C VAL A 70 3.14 5.03 -0.23
N ILE A 71 4.22 4.25 -0.33
CA ILE A 71 5.58 4.78 -0.38
C ILE A 71 6.12 4.61 -1.80
N LEU A 72 6.43 5.72 -2.46
CA LEU A 72 6.96 5.69 -3.81
C LEU A 72 8.49 5.67 -3.80
N PRO A 73 9.14 4.72 -4.51
CA PRO A 73 10.60 4.68 -4.65
C PRO A 73 11.14 5.75 -5.61
N GLN A 74 10.26 6.33 -6.45
CA GLN A 74 10.53 7.39 -7.42
C GLN A 74 9.32 8.32 -7.47
N SER A 75 9.49 9.54 -7.98
CA SER A 75 8.41 10.52 -8.01
C SER A 75 7.15 10.02 -8.73
N LEU A 76 5.98 10.53 -8.34
CA LEU A 76 4.69 10.15 -8.98
C LEU A 76 4.75 10.31 -10.50
N SER A 77 5.34 11.40 -10.98
CA SER A 77 5.51 11.70 -12.41
C SER A 77 6.34 10.68 -13.19
N LYS A 78 7.17 9.87 -12.50
CA LYS A 78 7.99 8.81 -13.09
C LYS A 78 7.31 7.45 -13.09
N GLN A 79 6.13 7.33 -12.48
CA GLN A 79 5.34 6.09 -12.50
C GLN A 79 4.65 5.91 -13.86
N PRO A 80 4.30 4.68 -14.28
CA PRO A 80 3.49 4.46 -15.47
C PRO A 80 2.12 5.18 -15.37
N PRO A 81 1.52 5.64 -16.49
CA PRO A 81 0.26 6.41 -16.46
C PRO A 81 -0.89 5.71 -15.71
N GLU A 82 -1.07 4.41 -15.90
CA GLU A 82 -2.08 3.62 -15.19
C GLU A 82 -1.85 3.65 -13.67
N SER A 83 -0.60 3.54 -13.24
CA SER A 83 -0.24 3.65 -11.82
C SER A 83 -0.49 5.07 -11.31
N GLN A 84 -0.20 6.10 -12.09
CA GLN A 84 -0.50 7.49 -11.70
C GLN A 84 -2.00 7.71 -11.48
N GLU A 85 -2.86 7.18 -12.36
CA GLU A 85 -4.31 7.28 -12.20
C GLU A 85 -4.78 6.64 -10.89
N LEU A 86 -4.32 5.43 -10.60
CA LEU A 86 -4.65 4.76 -9.34
C LEU A 86 -4.11 5.52 -8.12
N LEU A 87 -2.85 5.94 -8.17
CA LEU A 87 -2.16 6.64 -7.08
C LEU A 87 -2.76 8.02 -6.79
N SER A 88 -3.37 8.67 -7.78
CA SER A 88 -4.10 9.93 -7.58
C SER A 88 -5.26 9.82 -6.59
N LYS A 89 -5.76 8.60 -6.37
CA LYS A 89 -6.87 8.30 -5.44
C LYS A 89 -6.37 8.05 -4.00
N VAL A 90 -5.06 7.95 -3.79
CA VAL A 90 -4.45 7.66 -2.48
C VAL A 90 -4.22 8.95 -1.71
N LYS A 91 -4.78 9.03 -0.49
CA LYS A 91 -4.66 10.22 0.37
C LYS A 91 -3.28 10.36 1.02
N PHE A 92 -2.71 9.28 1.55
CA PHE A 92 -1.41 9.30 2.24
C PHE A 92 -0.35 8.63 1.38
N MET A 93 0.41 9.46 0.69
CA MET A 93 1.48 9.02 -0.22
C MET A 93 2.75 9.81 0.04
N PHE A 94 3.89 9.11 0.14
CA PHE A 94 5.19 9.71 0.41
C PHE A 94 6.23 9.25 -0.61
N GLU A 95 7.02 10.18 -1.12
CA GLU A 95 8.17 9.85 -1.96
C GLU A 95 9.40 9.61 -1.08
N LEU A 96 10.02 8.43 -1.19
CA LEU A 96 11.06 7.99 -0.25
C LEU A 96 12.23 8.96 -0.16
N LEU A 97 12.73 9.47 -1.28
CA LEU A 97 13.86 10.41 -1.29
C LEU A 97 13.53 11.72 -0.57
N LYS A 98 12.32 12.25 -0.78
CA LYS A 98 11.87 13.47 -0.11
C LYS A 98 11.68 13.23 1.38
N PHE A 99 11.07 12.10 1.74
CA PHE A 99 10.88 11.71 3.14
C PHE A 99 12.21 11.55 3.89
N LEU A 100 13.18 10.85 3.29
CA LEU A 100 14.50 10.68 3.89
C LEU A 100 15.23 12.03 4.04
N TYR A 101 15.11 12.92 3.05
CA TYR A 101 15.69 14.26 3.14
C TYR A 101 15.09 15.08 4.28
N ASP A 102 13.77 15.03 4.46
CA ASP A 102 13.06 15.78 5.51
C ASP A 102 13.38 15.23 6.91
N VAL A 103 13.61 13.91 7.05
CA VAL A 103 13.89 13.25 8.34
C VAL A 103 15.36 13.32 8.76
N PHE A 104 16.29 13.20 7.81
CA PHE A 104 17.72 13.06 8.11
C PHE A 104 18.55 14.34 7.92
N LYS A 105 17.91 15.47 7.62
CA LYS A 105 18.59 16.76 7.67
C LYS A 105 18.83 17.21 9.11
N PHE A 106 20.12 17.24 9.50
CA PHE A 106 20.65 18.12 10.53
C PHE A 106 20.77 19.55 10.01
#